data_AF-A0A4S3JPQ8-F1
#
_entry.id   AF-A0A4S3JPQ8-F1
#
_cell.length_a   1.000
_cell.length_b   1.000
_cell.length_c   1.000
_cell.angle_alpha   90.00
_cell.angle_beta   90.00
_cell.angle_gamma   90.00
#
_symmetry.space_group_name_H-M   'P 1'
#
loop_
_entity.id
_entity.type
_entity.pdbx_description
1 polymer ?
#
loop_
_entity_poly.entity_id
_entity_poly.type
_entity_poly.pdbx_seq_one_letter_code
_entity_poly.pdbx_strand_id
1 'polypeptide(L)'
;MEEEVDDYPPPWGTIIIEQYLIRNWSYSSPKEPNQQRQRLIQEFLEMEDVPETWEFFKDPPPRLPTEEEINVILRPWRSDDNIR
;
A
#
# COMPACT_ATOMS: atom_id res chain seq x y z
N MET A 1 20.75 22.42 -12.17
CA MET A 1 19.38 21.91 -12.32
C MET A 1 19.02 21.45 -10.93
N GLU A 2 18.22 22.25 -10.22
CA GLU A 2 17.61 21.78 -8.98
C GLU A 2 16.59 20.74 -9.44
N GLU A 3 16.74 19.50 -8.99
CA GLU A 3 15.68 18.50 -9.16
C GLU A 3 14.48 19.04 -8.38
N GLU A 4 13.40 19.41 -9.08
CA GLU A 4 12.11 19.60 -8.44
C GLU A 4 11.79 18.27 -7.75
N VAL A 5 11.97 18.22 -6.43
CA VAL A 5 11.43 17.15 -5.61
C VAL A 5 9.92 17.25 -5.78
N ASP A 6 9.39 16.32 -6.57
CA ASP A 6 7.96 16.18 -6.83
C ASP A 6 7.27 15.98 -5.47
N ASP A 7 6.62 17.03 -4.95
CA ASP A 7 5.98 17.05 -3.62
C ASP A 7 4.68 16.20 -3.61
N TYR A 8 4.48 15.42 -4.67
CA TYR A 8 3.32 14.57 -4.86
C TYR A 8 3.54 13.21 -4.22
N PRO A 9 2.51 12.66 -3.55
CA PRO A 9 2.59 11.31 -3.03
C PRO A 9 2.85 10.32 -4.19
N PRO A 10 3.65 9.25 -3.98
CA PRO A 10 3.98 8.31 -5.04
C PRO A 10 2.71 7.66 -5.65
N PRO A 11 2.72 7.18 -6.90
CA PRO A 11 1.54 6.53 -7.46
C PRO A 11 1.06 5.34 -6.62
N TRP A 12 -0.26 5.10 -6.55
CA TRP A 12 -0.82 3.97 -5.80
C TRP A 12 -0.28 2.63 -6.30
N GLY A 13 0.00 1.73 -5.35
CA GLY A 13 0.54 0.41 -5.61
C GLY A 13 2.06 0.37 -5.79
N THR A 14 2.75 1.52 -5.79
CA THR A 14 4.23 1.55 -5.90
C THR A 14 4.92 1.30 -4.56
N ILE A 15 4.24 1.55 -3.44
CA ILE A 15 4.77 1.29 -2.11
C ILE A 15 4.57 -0.19 -1.77
N ILE A 16 5.62 -0.81 -1.22
CA ILE A 16 5.65 -2.25 -0.96
C ILE A 16 4.56 -2.75 0.01
N ILE A 17 4.25 -1.96 1.04
CA ILE A 17 3.18 -2.31 1.97
C ILE A 17 1.81 -2.25 1.28
N GLU A 18 1.62 -1.37 0.28
CA GLU A 18 0.39 -1.33 -0.51
C GLU A 18 0.26 -2.61 -1.34
N GLN A 19 1.34 -3.06 -2.00
CA GLN A 19 1.36 -4.36 -2.69
C GLN A 19 1.03 -5.51 -1.75
N TYR A 20 1.58 -5.49 -0.54
CA TYR A 20 1.32 -6.53 0.44
C TYR A 20 -0.16 -6.56 0.85
N LEU A 21 -0.72 -5.41 1.20
CA LEU A 21 -2.10 -5.28 1.64
C LEU A 21 -3.07 -5.78 0.58
N ILE A 22 -2.93 -5.32 -0.66
CA ILE A 22 -3.90 -5.64 -1.73
C ILE A 22 -3.81 -7.09 -2.21
N ARG A 23 -2.67 -7.77 -2.04
CA ARG A 23 -2.49 -9.20 -2.36
C ARG A 23 -3.02 -10.12 -1.28
N ASN A 24 -2.98 -9.69 -0.02
CA ASN A 24 -3.36 -10.49 1.13
C ASN A 24 -4.72 -10.10 1.72
N TRP A 25 -5.40 -9.14 1.08
CA TRP A 25 -6.77 -8.79 1.43
C TRP A 25 -7.73 -9.94 1.11
N SER A 26 -8.56 -10.26 2.09
CA SER A 26 -9.62 -11.27 1.99
C SER A 26 -10.97 -10.58 2.00
N TYR A 27 -11.62 -10.53 0.84
CA TYR A 27 -12.95 -9.95 0.65
C TYR A 27 -14.08 -10.75 1.33
N SER A 28 -13.80 -12.00 1.71
CA SER A 28 -14.76 -12.87 2.42
C SER A 28 -14.53 -12.87 3.94
N SER A 29 -13.61 -12.04 4.43
CA SER A 29 -13.34 -11.92 5.86
C SER A 29 -14.58 -11.40 6.59
N PRO A 30 -14.99 -12.02 7.72
CA PRO A 30 -16.08 -11.49 8.55
C PRO A 30 -15.63 -10.33 9.45
N LYS A 31 -14.34 -9.94 9.40
CA LYS A 31 -13.79 -8.85 10.22
C LYS A 31 -14.05 -7.51 9.56
N GLU A 32 -14.14 -6.47 10.40
CA GLU A 32 -14.16 -5.09 9.93
C GLU A 32 -12.87 -4.78 9.13
N PRO A 33 -12.95 -4.00 8.03
CA PRO A 33 -11.79 -3.64 7.21
C PRO A 33 -10.60 -3.11 8.03
N ASN A 34 -10.87 -2.31 9.06
CA ASN A 34 -9.83 -1.75 9.92
C ASN A 34 -9.07 -2.82 10.70
N GLN A 35 -9.77 -3.84 11.22
CA GLN A 35 -9.14 -4.94 11.96
C GLN A 35 -8.29 -5.81 11.05
N GLN A 36 -8.79 -6.08 9.84
CA GLN A 36 -8.03 -6.83 8.84
C GLN A 36 -6.77 -6.07 8.40
N ARG A 37 -6.89 -4.77 8.14
CA ARG A 37 -5.76 -3.92 7.78
C ARG A 37 -4.69 -3.90 8.88
N GLN A 38 -5.08 -3.67 10.14
CA GLN A 38 -4.14 -3.67 11.26
C GLN A 38 -3.40 -5.00 11.39
N ARG A 39 -4.12 -6.13 11.23
CA ARG A 39 -3.50 -7.46 11.23
C ARG A 39 -2.44 -7.59 10.12
N LEU A 40 -2.78 -7.22 8.89
CA LEU A 40 -1.87 -7.30 7.76
C LEU A 40 -0.68 -6.35 7.89
N ILE A 41 -0.88 -5.14 8.45
CA ILE A 41 0.24 -4.21 8.74
C ILE A 41 1.19 -4.85 9.75
N GLN A 42 0.65 -5.44 10.83
CA GLN A 42 1.47 -6.11 11.83
C GLN A 42 2.23 -7.31 11.23
N GLU A 43 1.55 -8.15 10.45
CA GLU A 43 2.18 -9.27 9.72
C GLU A 43 3.30 -8.77 8.79
N PHE A 44 3.11 -7.63 8.12
CA PHE A 44 4.13 -6.99 7.29
C PHE A 44 5.34 -6.53 8.09
N LEU A 45 5.13 -5.91 9.26
CA LEU A 45 6.22 -5.41 10.12
C LEU A 45 7.00 -6.55 10.80
N GLU A 46 6.39 -7.72 10.96
CA GLU A 46 7.02 -8.92 11.53
C GLU A 46 7.80 -9.74 10.49
N MET A 47 7.78 -9.36 9.20
CA MET A 47 8.60 -10.03 8.20
C MET A 47 10.08 -9.73 8.44
N GLU A 48 10.86 -10.76 8.72
CA GLU A 48 12.31 -10.66 8.85
C GLU A 48 12.99 -10.28 7.53
N ASP A 49 12.46 -10.79 6.41
CA ASP A 49 12.91 -10.49 5.05
C ASP A 49 11.72 -10.22 4.12
N VAL A 50 11.79 -9.10 3.43
CA VAL A 50 10.90 -8.81 2.30
C VAL A 50 11.38 -9.65 1.11
N PRO A 51 10.50 -10.46 0.46
CA PRO A 51 10.91 -11.25 -0.69
C PRO A 51 11.57 -10.39 -1.79
N GLU A 52 12.74 -10.77 -2.29
CA GLU A 52 13.46 -10.02 -3.36
C GLU A 52 12.58 -9.76 -4.60
N THR A 53 11.60 -10.62 -4.84
CA THR A 53 10.59 -10.47 -5.90
C THR A 53 9.71 -9.22 -5.76
N TRP A 54 9.73 -8.55 -4.61
CA TRP A 54 9.01 -7.31 -4.34
C TRP A 54 9.94 -6.11 -4.54
N GLU A 55 10.57 -6.06 -5.72
CA GLU A 55 11.41 -4.92 -6.15
C GLU A 55 10.72 -3.60 -5.78
N PHE A 56 11.37 -2.83 -4.90
CA PHE A 56 10.87 -1.55 -4.41
C PHE A 56 10.61 -0.58 -5.57
N PHE A 57 9.48 0.12 -5.55
CA PHE A 57 9.16 1.19 -6.51
C PHE A 57 9.25 0.78 -7.98
N LYS A 58 8.75 -0.42 -8.34
CA LYS A 58 8.53 -0.73 -9.75
C LYS A 58 7.49 0.20 -10.36
N ASP A 59 7.83 0.79 -11.50
CA ASP A 59 6.92 1.54 -12.36
C ASP A 59 6.87 0.89 -13.76
N PRO A 60 5.73 0.30 -14.18
CA PRO A 60 4.49 0.17 -13.41
C PRO A 60 4.62 -0.82 -12.26
N PRO A 61 3.84 -0.66 -11.17
CA PRO A 61 3.87 -1.61 -10.07
C PRO A 61 3.40 -2.99 -10.53
N PRO A 62 3.85 -4.08 -9.87
CA PRO A 62 3.50 -5.44 -10.29
C PRO A 62 1.99 -5.70 -10.34
N ARG A 63 1.21 -4.97 -9.53
CA ARG A 63 -0.25 -4.98 -9.58
C ARG A 63 -0.79 -3.57 -9.34
N LEU A 64 -1.59 -3.06 -10.27
CA LEU A 64 -2.32 -1.82 -10.06
C LEU A 64 -3.52 -2.08 -9.15
N PRO A 65 -3.74 -1.28 -8.10
CA PRO A 65 -4.93 -1.39 -7.28
C PRO A 65 -6.17 -0.90 -8.04
N THR A 66 -7.32 -1.51 -7.77
CA THR A 66 -8.61 -1.01 -8.26
C THR A 66 -9.05 0.22 -7.45
N GLU A 67 -10.03 0.97 -7.96
CA GLU A 67 -10.59 2.11 -7.24
C GLU A 67 -11.17 1.71 -5.86
N GLU A 68 -11.82 0.56 -5.80
CA GLU A 68 -12.34 0.02 -4.53
C GLU A 68 -11.23 -0.33 -3.56
N GLU A 69 -10.14 -0.94 -4.04
CA GLU A 69 -8.98 -1.26 -3.21
C GLU A 69 -8.29 0.01 -2.69
N ILE A 70 -8.20 1.05 -3.51
CA ILE A 70 -7.70 2.35 -3.06
C ILE A 70 -8.60 2.88 -1.93
N ASN A 71 -9.91 2.93 -2.13
CA ASN A 71 -10.85 3.52 -1.18
C ASN A 71 -10.92 2.75 0.15
N VAL A 72 -10.95 1.41 0.09
CA VAL A 72 -11.20 0.55 1.26
C VAL A 72 -9.91 0.12 1.93
N ILE A 73 -8.87 -0.19 1.16
CA ILE A 73 -7.65 -0.82 1.69
C ILE A 73 -6.57 0.23 1.96
N LEU A 74 -6.28 1.08 0.97
CA LEU A 74 -5.05 1.90 0.95
C LEU A 74 -5.25 3.33 1.51
N ARG A 75 -6.26 4.05 1.01
CA ARG A 75 -6.55 5.44 1.39
C ARG A 75 -6.70 5.65 2.90
N PRO A 76 -7.34 4.74 3.68
CA PRO A 76 -7.48 4.97 5.11
C PRO A 76 -6.16 5.05 5.90
N TRP A 77 -5.04 4.59 5.33
CA TRP A 77 -3.72 4.66 5.96
C TRP A 77 -2.81 5.71 5.31
N ARG A 78 -3.04 6.05 4.05
CA ARG A 78 -2.35 7.15 3.40
C ARG A 78 -2.97 8.44 3.89
N SER A 79 -2.20 9.26 4.62
CA SER A 79 -2.57 10.65 4.81
C SER A 79 -2.62 11.31 3.43
N ASP A 80 -3.80 11.40 2.81
CA ASP A 80 -4.02 12.30 1.66
C ASP A 80 -3.76 13.77 2.07
N ASP A 81 -3.65 14.03 3.38
CA ASP A 81 -3.17 15.29 3.97
C ASP A 81 -1.64 15.45 3.84
N ASN A 82 -1.17 15.62 2.61
CA ASN A 82 -0.16 16.65 2.33
C ASN A 82 -0.90 17.96 1.93
N ILE A 83 -1.98 18.30 2.63
CA ILE A 83 -2.56 19.64 2.59
C ILE A 83 -1.92 20.43 3.74
N ARG A 84 -0.71 20.96 3.50
CA ARG A 84 -0.46 22.39 3.69
C ARG A 84 0.82 22.90 3.06
#